data_AF-A0AAN1GTV3-F1
#
_entry.id   AF-A0AAN1GTV3-F1
#
_cell.length_a   1.000
_cell.length_b   1.000
_cell.length_c   1.000
_cell.angle_alpha   90.00
_cell.angle_beta   90.00
_cell.angle_gamma   90.00
#
_symmetry.space_group_name_H-M   'P 1'
#
loop_
_entity.id
_entity.type
_entity.pdbx_description
1 polymer ?
#
loop_
_entity_poly.entity_id
_entity_poly.type
_entity_poly.pdbx_seq_one_letter_code
_entity_poly.pdbx_strand_id
1 'polypeptide(L)'
;MRDIIRRAVPFRSIFMFLLAVPLAACDTASPHFRGQAVQRITVEGSVFEVRLRGSLAEAVRVNPQYAPRLGPIRNRAQRAMEMASGCPVRDVLGDQAVLVGRLDCGSGEAA
;
A
#
# COMPACT_ATOMS: atom_id res chain seq x y z
N MET A 1 -0.52 -8.27 47.57
CA MET A 1 -0.09 -8.43 46.15
C MET A 1 -1.16 -7.90 45.18
N ARG A 2 -1.81 -6.81 45.58
CA ARG A 2 -2.63 -5.89 44.78
C ARG A 2 -1.87 -4.56 44.96
N ASP A 3 -1.59 -3.82 43.89
CA ASP A 3 -1.01 -2.44 43.87
C ASP A 3 0.19 -2.26 42.91
N ILE A 4 0.11 -2.80 41.68
CA ILE A 4 1.11 -2.50 40.62
C ILE A 4 0.51 -1.73 39.43
N ILE A 5 -0.80 -1.45 39.41
CA ILE A 5 -1.51 -0.85 38.26
C ILE A 5 -1.62 0.69 38.34
N ARG A 6 -1.01 1.35 39.33
CA ARG A 6 -1.15 2.80 39.58
C ARG A 6 0.06 3.66 39.19
N ARG A 7 0.89 3.24 38.23
CA ARG A 7 1.82 4.19 37.58
C ARG A 7 1.03 5.03 36.59
N ALA A 8 0.50 6.13 37.10
CA ALA A 8 -0.11 7.21 36.34
C ALA A 8 0.75 7.52 35.11
N VAL A 9 0.32 7.09 33.93
CA VAL A 9 0.83 7.65 32.68
C VAL A 9 0.39 9.11 32.73
N PRO A 10 1.31 10.09 32.90
CA PRO A 10 0.92 11.48 33.04
C PRO A 10 0.10 11.89 31.81
N PHE A 11 -0.93 12.72 32.01
CA PHE A 11 -1.82 13.19 30.93
C PHE A 11 -1.04 13.71 29.70
N ARG A 12 0.16 14.29 29.93
CA ARG A 12 1.13 14.67 28.88
C ARG A 12 1.66 13.50 28.04
N SER A 13 1.97 12.36 28.65
CA SER A 13 2.40 11.15 27.92
C SER A 13 1.26 10.52 27.16
N ILE A 14 0.02 10.53 27.69
CA ILE A 14 -1.18 10.05 26.96
C ILE A 14 -1.45 10.95 25.75
N PHE A 15 -1.40 12.27 25.93
CA PHE A 15 -1.59 13.24 24.86
C PHE A 15 -0.53 13.12 23.76
N MET A 16 0.74 12.96 24.14
CA MET A 16 1.85 12.75 23.21
C MET A 16 1.74 11.42 22.46
N PHE A 17 1.25 10.36 23.12
CA PHE A 17 1.01 9.07 22.46
C PHE A 17 -0.18 9.15 21.49
N LEU A 18 -1.29 9.79 21.89
CA LEU A 18 -2.45 10.04 21.03
C LEU A 18 -2.10 10.84 19.77
N LEU A 19 -1.21 11.82 19.88
CA LEU A 19 -0.69 12.57 18.74
C LEU A 19 0.26 11.77 17.85
N ALA A 20 0.95 10.76 18.39
CA ALA A 20 1.91 9.95 17.64
C ALA A 20 1.25 8.79 16.84
N VAL A 21 0.13 8.24 17.32
CA VAL A 21 -0.60 7.13 16.66
C VAL A 21 -0.97 7.38 15.19
N PRO A 22 -1.47 8.56 14.76
CA PRO A 22 -1.86 8.75 13.36
C PRO A 22 -0.69 8.72 12.36
N LEU A 23 0.56 8.92 12.79
CA LEU A 23 1.71 8.88 11.88
C LEU A 23 2.00 7.49 11.32
N ALA A 24 1.50 6.42 11.94
CA ALA A 24 1.66 5.06 11.45
C ALA A 24 0.70 4.70 10.29
N ALA A 25 -0.24 5.58 9.92
CA ALA A 25 -1.30 5.28 8.94
C ALA A 25 -1.06 5.84 7.53
N CYS A 26 0.11 6.44 7.26
CA CYS A 26 0.36 7.14 6.00
C CYS A 26 0.45 6.25 4.75
N ASP A 27 0.64 4.93 4.89
CA ASP A 27 0.83 4.00 3.76
C ASP A 27 -0.43 3.16 3.46
N THR A 28 -1.62 3.71 3.74
CA THR A 28 -2.89 2.98 3.60
C THR A 28 -3.44 2.98 2.16
N ALA A 29 -4.34 2.03 1.88
CA ALA A 29 -5.04 1.90 0.61
C ALA A 29 -5.83 3.19 0.27
N SER A 30 -5.94 3.52 -1.02
CA SER A 30 -6.89 4.57 -1.42
C SER A 30 -8.33 4.14 -1.11
N PRO A 31 -9.29 5.08 -0.97
CA PRO A 31 -10.67 4.77 -0.59
C PRO A 31 -11.33 3.67 -1.43
N HIS A 32 -10.98 3.58 -2.72
CA HIS A 32 -11.54 2.58 -3.63
C HIS A 32 -11.05 1.15 -3.32
N PHE A 33 -9.86 0.98 -2.74
CA PHE A 33 -9.27 -0.33 -2.45
C PHE A 33 -9.35 -0.70 -0.95
N ARG A 34 -10.11 0.07 -0.16
CA ARG A 34 -10.33 -0.26 1.26
C ARG A 34 -10.98 -1.64 1.41
N GLY A 35 -10.48 -2.40 2.38
CA GLY A 35 -10.96 -3.75 2.69
C GLY A 35 -10.46 -4.84 1.75
N GLN A 36 -9.67 -4.51 0.72
CA GLN A 36 -9.06 -5.51 -0.15
C GLN A 36 -7.83 -6.15 0.50
N ALA A 37 -7.59 -7.41 0.17
CA ALA A 37 -6.41 -8.14 0.64
C ALA A 37 -5.13 -7.49 0.10
N VAL A 38 -4.11 -7.43 0.95
CA VAL A 38 -2.83 -6.79 0.62
C VAL A 38 -1.80 -7.84 0.24
N GLN A 39 -1.23 -7.71 -0.95
CA GLN A 39 -0.13 -8.54 -1.43
C GLN A 39 1.16 -7.72 -1.47
N ARG A 40 2.18 -8.10 -0.70
CA ARG A 40 3.47 -7.39 -0.69
C ARG A 40 4.43 -8.01 -1.69
N ILE A 41 4.83 -7.24 -2.70
CA ILE A 41 5.60 -7.72 -3.84
C ILE A 41 6.82 -6.84 -4.05
N THR A 42 7.99 -7.46 -4.23
CA THR A 42 9.25 -6.75 -4.49
C THR A 42 9.66 -6.92 -5.95
N VAL A 43 9.91 -5.80 -6.63
CA VAL A 43 10.39 -5.76 -8.02
C VAL A 43 11.59 -4.85 -8.09
N GLU A 44 12.76 -5.40 -8.44
CA GLU A 44 13.99 -4.62 -8.65
C GLU A 44 14.31 -3.65 -7.48
N GLY A 45 14.09 -4.11 -6.25
CA GLY A 45 14.31 -3.34 -5.01
C GLY A 45 13.19 -2.35 -4.64
N SER A 46 12.16 -2.18 -5.47
CA SER A 46 10.93 -1.47 -5.11
C SER A 46 9.95 -2.45 -4.45
N VAL A 47 9.38 -2.08 -3.29
CA VAL A 47 8.43 -2.90 -2.54
C VAL A 47 7.06 -2.26 -2.66
N PHE A 48 6.10 -3.00 -3.22
CA PHE A 48 4.73 -2.56 -3.42
C PHE A 48 3.77 -3.38 -2.57
N GLU A 49 2.82 -2.69 -1.95
CA GLU A 49 1.57 -3.29 -1.50
C GLU A 49 0.55 -3.20 -2.63
N VAL A 50 0.18 -4.36 -3.16
CA VAL A 50 -0.77 -4.48 -4.26
C VAL A 50 -2.13 -4.91 -3.71
N ARG A 51 -3.18 -4.25 -4.18
CA ARG A 51 -4.59 -4.56 -3.87
C ARG A 51 -5.36 -4.67 -5.17
N LEU A 52 -6.21 -5.69 -5.27
CA LEU A 52 -7.02 -5.95 -6.46
C LEU A 52 -8.47 -5.59 -6.17
N ARG A 53 -9.17 -5.08 -7.18
CA ARG A 53 -10.62 -4.87 -7.13
C ARG A 53 -11.18 -4.89 -8.55
N GLY A 54 -11.85 -5.97 -8.92
CA GLY A 54 -12.44 -6.13 -10.25
C GLY A 54 -11.35 -6.11 -11.34
N SER A 55 -11.41 -5.12 -12.23
CA SER A 55 -10.41 -4.92 -13.31
C SER A 55 -9.32 -3.90 -12.97
N LEU A 56 -9.16 -3.53 -11.70
CA LEU A 56 -8.15 -2.58 -11.25
C LEU A 56 -7.19 -3.21 -10.24
N ALA A 57 -5.94 -2.75 -10.29
CA ALA A 57 -4.92 -3.05 -9.29
C ALA A 57 -4.29 -1.74 -8.78
N GLU A 58 -4.31 -1.51 -7.48
CA GLU A 58 -3.54 -0.46 -6.84
C GLU A 58 -2.19 -1.02 -6.39
N ALA A 59 -1.10 -0.30 -6.65
CA ALA A 59 0.22 -0.59 -6.10
C ALA A 59 0.72 0.64 -5.33
N VAL A 60 0.82 0.52 -4.01
CA VAL A 60 1.40 1.52 -3.12
C VAL A 60 2.85 1.14 -2.82
N ARG A 61 3.82 2.00 -3.12
CA ARG A 61 5.22 1.75 -2.76
C ARG A 61 5.46 2.05 -1.28
N VAL A 62 5.91 1.04 -0.54
CA VAL A 62 6.04 1.10 0.94
C VAL A 62 7.49 1.11 1.44
N ASN A 63 8.48 1.19 0.54
CA ASN A 63 9.88 1.33 0.93
C ASN A 63 10.45 2.70 0.52
N PRO A 64 11.36 3.27 1.34
CA PRO A 64 12.12 4.45 0.94
C PRO A 64 13.04 4.10 -0.22
N GLN A 65 12.86 4.80 -1.34
CA GLN A 65 13.69 4.63 -2.52
C GLN A 65 13.78 5.96 -3.29
N TYR A 66 14.99 6.32 -3.70
CA TYR A 66 15.18 7.46 -4.60
C TYR A 66 14.59 7.15 -5.98
N ALA A 67 13.57 7.90 -6.37
CA ALA A 67 12.82 7.67 -7.60
C ALA A 67 12.31 8.97 -8.22
N PRO A 68 13.18 9.77 -8.87
CA PRO A 68 12.80 11.07 -9.40
C PRO A 68 11.89 10.99 -10.64
N ARG A 69 11.94 9.88 -11.39
CA ARG A 69 11.16 9.68 -12.60
C ARG A 69 10.15 8.56 -12.41
N LEU A 70 8.94 8.79 -12.92
CA LEU A 70 7.85 7.81 -12.84
C LEU A 70 8.06 6.61 -13.75
N GLY A 71 8.65 6.77 -14.95
CA GLY A 71 8.79 5.68 -15.94
C GLY A 71 9.33 4.35 -15.37
N PRO A 72 10.52 4.33 -14.73
CA PRO A 72 11.04 3.11 -14.13
C PRO A 72 10.13 2.51 -13.04
N ILE A 73 9.53 3.36 -12.20
CA ILE A 73 8.62 2.92 -11.14
C ILE A 73 7.31 2.37 -11.71
N ARG A 74 6.79 3.00 -12.77
CA ARG A 74 5.59 2.55 -13.49
C ARG A 74 5.77 1.14 -14.00
N ASN A 75 6.91 0.83 -14.63
CA ASN A 75 7.20 -0.51 -15.16
C ASN A 75 7.29 -1.56 -14.04
N ARG A 76 7.87 -1.20 -12.89
CA ARG A 76 7.97 -2.09 -11.73
C ARG A 76 6.63 -2.32 -11.06
N ALA A 77 5.83 -1.27 -10.91
CA ALA A 77 4.47 -1.34 -10.39
C ALA A 77 3.58 -2.17 -11.31
N GLN A 78 3.70 -2.01 -12.63
CA GLN A 78 3.01 -2.85 -13.62
C GLN A 78 3.33 -4.33 -13.39
N ARG A 79 4.62 -4.69 -13.29
CA ARG A 79 5.03 -6.07 -13.02
C ARG A 79 4.53 -6.57 -11.67
N ALA A 80 4.49 -5.71 -10.64
CA ALA A 80 3.91 -6.06 -9.35
C ALA A 80 2.40 -6.39 -9.45
N MET A 81 1.64 -5.58 -10.19
CA MET A 81 0.21 -5.81 -10.44
C MET A 81 -0.04 -7.08 -11.25
N GLU A 82 0.77 -7.34 -12.28
CA GLU A 82 0.70 -8.57 -13.10
C GLU A 82 0.99 -9.82 -12.24
N MET A 83 1.99 -9.76 -11.36
CA MET A 83 2.26 -10.88 -10.44
C MET A 83 1.17 -11.09 -9.39
N ALA A 84 0.57 -10.01 -8.88
CA ALA A 84 -0.52 -10.08 -7.90
C ALA A 84 -1.80 -10.66 -8.49
N SER A 85 -2.13 -10.26 -9.72
CA SER A 85 -3.41 -10.60 -10.38
C SER A 85 -3.33 -11.83 -11.28
N GLY A 86 -2.14 -12.17 -11.78
CA GLY A 86 -1.96 -13.16 -12.85
C GLY A 86 -2.43 -12.66 -14.23
N CYS A 87 -2.81 -11.39 -14.35
CA CYS A 87 -3.35 -10.81 -15.58
C CYS A 87 -2.42 -9.74 -16.16
N PRO A 88 -2.38 -9.56 -17.48
CA PRO A 88 -1.70 -8.44 -18.10
C PRO A 88 -2.31 -7.10 -17.69
N VAL A 89 -1.46 -6.06 -17.60
CA VAL A 89 -1.90 -4.68 -17.31
C VAL A 89 -1.89 -3.87 -18.61
N ARG A 90 -3.00 -3.18 -18.91
CA ARG A 90 -3.15 -2.36 -20.13
C ARG A 90 -2.53 -0.98 -19.99
N ASP A 91 -2.80 -0.34 -18.86
CA ASP A 91 -2.35 1.01 -18.56
C ASP A 91 -2.10 1.16 -17.06
N VAL A 92 -1.17 2.05 -16.71
CA VAL A 92 -0.85 2.40 -15.32
C VAL A 92 -0.83 3.91 -15.21
N LEU A 93 -1.56 4.45 -14.24
CA LEU A 93 -1.63 5.88 -13.91
C LEU A 93 -1.25 6.12 -12.44
N GLY A 94 -1.06 7.39 -12.07
CA GLY A 94 -0.67 7.79 -10.71
C GLY A 94 0.72 8.42 -10.63
N ASP A 95 1.34 8.35 -9.46
CA ASP A 95 2.64 8.94 -9.14
C ASP A 95 3.65 7.87 -8.63
N GLN A 96 4.79 8.27 -8.10
CA GLN A 96 5.85 7.34 -7.68
C GLN A 96 5.54 6.59 -6.38
N ALA A 97 4.54 7.05 -5.61
CA ALA A 97 4.12 6.44 -4.36
C ALA A 97 2.87 5.57 -4.55
N VAL A 98 1.89 6.02 -5.32
CA VAL A 98 0.62 5.30 -5.54
C VAL A 98 0.32 5.22 -7.03
N LEU A 99 0.16 3.99 -7.53
CA LEU A 99 -0.18 3.71 -8.91
C LEU A 99 -1.43 2.85 -9.00
N VAL A 100 -2.24 3.09 -10.02
CA VAL A 100 -3.40 2.26 -10.34
C VAL A 100 -3.25 1.75 -11.77
N GLY A 101 -3.35 0.44 -11.94
CA GLY A 101 -3.33 -0.23 -13.24
C GLY A 101 -4.68 -0.81 -13.61
N ARG A 102 -4.99 -0.81 -14.91
CA ARG A 102 -6.12 -1.52 -15.48
C ARG A 102 -5.69 -2.91 -15.93
N LEU A 103 -6.33 -3.94 -15.38
CA LEU A 103 -6.09 -5.34 -15.69
C LEU A 103 -6.89 -5.80 -16.90
N ASP A 104 -6.34 -6.79 -17.60
CA ASP A 104 -7.00 -7.51 -18.68
C ASP A 104 -7.04 -9.01 -18.40
N CYS A 105 -7.95 -9.39 -17.50
CA CYS A 105 -8.15 -10.78 -17.07
C CYS A 105 -9.13 -11.56 -17.97
N GLY A 106 -9.54 -11.00 -19.12
CA GLY A 106 -10.62 -11.55 -19.93
C GLY A 106 -11.98 -11.49 -19.21
N SER A 107 -12.80 -12.54 -19.33
CA SER A 107 -14.11 -12.64 -18.66
C SER A 107 -14.03 -12.97 -17.16
N GLY A 108 -12.82 -13.13 -16.60
CA GLY A 108 -12.62 -13.28 -15.16
C GLY A 108 -12.27 -11.92 -14.53
N GLU A 109 -12.81 -11.62 -13.36
CA GLU A 109 -12.33 -10.51 -12.53
C GLU A 109 -11.14 -10.96 -11.68
N ALA A 110 -10.21 -10.05 -11.40
CA ALA A 110 -9.08 -10.35 -10.52
C ALA A 110 -9.59 -10.48 -9.07
N ALA A 111 -9.21 -11.58 -8.41
CA ALA A 111 -9.68 -11.99 -7.09
C ALA A 111 -9.06 -11.20 -5.93
#